data_AF-A0A926X4Z4-F1
#
_entry.id   AF-A0A926X4Z4-F1
#
_cell.length_a   1.000
_cell.length_b   1.000
_cell.length_c   1.000
_cell.angle_alpha   90.00
_cell.angle_beta   90.00
_cell.angle_gamma   90.00
#
_symmetry.space_group_name_H-M   'P 1'
#
loop_
_entity.id
_entity.type
_entity.pdbx_description
1 polymer ?
#
loop_
_entity_poly.entity_id
_entity_poly.type
_entity_poly.pdbx_seq_one_letter_code
_entity_poly.pdbx_strand_id
1 'polypeptide(L)' 'MHATVSILAEIPEELHESLQGYLTSHPDWDQDRVFCAALSLFLLQNGSSDTPDASRSYRRAARVYLDTLFKHAV' A
#
# COMPACT_ATOMS: atom_id res chain seq x y z
N MET A 1 -12.95 1.14 16.65
CA MET A 1 -11.53 0.84 16.86
C MET A 1 -11.06 -0.05 15.72
N HIS A 2 -10.34 0.48 14.73
CA HIS A 2 -9.64 -0.36 13.75
C HIS A 2 -8.30 -0.73 14.39
N ALA A 3 -8.09 -2.01 14.70
CA ALA A 3 -6.80 -2.48 15.15
C ALA A 3 -5.81 -2.34 13.98
N THR A 4 -4.77 -1.53 14.15
CA THR A 4 -3.64 -1.47 13.23
C THR A 4 -2.71 -2.64 13.53
N VAL A 5 -2.27 -3.34 12.49
CA VAL A 5 -1.29 -4.42 12.59
C VAL A 5 -0.02 -3.91 11.94
N SER A 6 1.06 -3.81 12.73
CA SER A 6 2.38 -3.45 12.19
C SER A 6 2.95 -4.62 11.41
N ILE A 7 3.44 -4.35 10.21
CA ILE A 7 4.11 -5.33 9.36
C ILE A 7 5.61 -5.04 9.45
N LEU A 8 6.40 -6.00 9.93
CA LEU A 8 7.85 -5.95 9.82
C LEU A 8 8.25 -6.68 8.53
N ALA A 9 8.89 -5.97 7.61
CA ALA A 9 9.40 -6.53 6.37
C ALA A 9 10.84 -6.06 6.16
N GLU A 10 11.71 -7.00 5.82
CA GLU A 10 13.06 -6.69 5.36
C GLU A 10 12.98 -6.27 3.89
N ILE A 11 13.57 -5.12 3.57
CA ILE A 11 13.66 -4.60 2.20
C ILE A 11 15.13 -4.44 1.81
N PRO A 12 15.48 -4.59 0.52
CA PRO A 12 16.83 -4.28 0.04
C PRO A 12 17.21 -2.83 0.36
N GLU A 13 18.47 -2.61 0.76
CA GLU A 13 18.98 -1.29 1.12
C GLU A 13 18.83 -0.28 -0.03
N GLU A 14 19.11 -0.70 -1.27
CA GLU A 14 18.93 0.13 -2.47
C GLU A 14 17.48 0.62 -2.65
N LEU A 15 16.50 -0.21 -2.29
CA LEU A 15 15.09 0.16 -2.33
C LEU A 15 14.78 1.18 -1.24
N HIS A 16 15.33 1.00 -0.04
CA HIS A 16 15.19 1.94 1.06
C HIS A 16 15.76 3.32 0.71
N GLU A 17 16.98 3.38 0.19
CA GLU A 17 17.64 4.62 -0.24
C GLU A 17 16.83 5.34 -1.33
N SER A 18 16.39 4.59 -2.34
CA SER A 18 15.56 5.14 -3.43
C SER A 18 14.24 5.71 -2.92
N LEU A 19 13.59 4.99 -1.98
CA LEU A 19 12.33 5.41 -1.38
C LEU A 19 12.52 6.65 -0.49
N GLN A 20 13.61 6.71 0.27
CA GLN A 20 13.96 7.88 1.06
C GLN A 20 14.23 9.12 0.19
N GLY A 21 14.90 8.93 -0.96
CA GLY A 21 15.07 9.98 -1.96
C GLY A 21 13.72 10.49 -2.51
N TYR A 22 12.80 9.58 -2.83
CA TYR A 22 11.45 9.94 -3.28
C TYR A 22 10.67 10.72 -2.20
N LEU A 23 10.68 10.26 -0.94
CA LEU A 23 9.99 10.93 0.17
C LEU A 23 10.57 12.32 0.47
N THR A 24 11.89 12.50 0.32
CA THR A 24 12.53 13.81 0.49
C THR A 24 12.00 14.84 -0.53
N SER A 25 11.60 14.40 -1.72
CA SER A 25 10.99 15.27 -2.74
C SER A 25 9.47 15.47 -2.57
N HIS A 26 8.81 14.64 -1.76
CA HIS A 26 7.36 14.66 -1.54
C HIS A 26 7.04 14.72 -0.04
N PRO A 27 7.05 15.92 0.58
CA PRO A 27 6.87 16.06 2.02
C PRO A 27 5.48 15.63 2.52
N ASP A 28 4.49 15.57 1.63
CA ASP A 28 3.14 15.12 1.95
C ASP A 28 3.01 13.58 1.98
N TRP A 29 4.07 12.86 1.60
CA TRP A 29 4.10 11.40 1.57
C TRP A 29 4.96 10.86 2.70
N ASP A 30 4.49 9.76 3.27
CA ASP A 30 5.26 8.92 4.19
C ASP A 30 5.47 7.53 3.57
N GLN A 31 6.33 6.74 4.22
CA GLN A 31 6.63 5.39 3.78
C GLN A 31 5.36 4.52 3.71
N ASP A 32 4.49 4.62 4.72
CA ASP A 32 3.26 3.82 4.81
C ASP A 32 2.28 4.12 3.66
N ARG A 33 2.17 5.38 3.25
CA ARG A 33 1.36 5.82 2.11
C ARG A 33 1.91 5.29 0.81
N VAL A 34 3.23 5.35 0.60
CA VAL A 34 3.86 4.76 -0.60
C VAL A 34 3.56 3.26 -0.67
N PHE A 35 3.70 2.53 0.45
CA PHE A 35 3.39 1.10 0.50
C PHE A 35 1.90 0.83 0.29
N CYS A 36 0.99 1.57 0.94
CA CYS A 36 -0.45 1.42 0.73
C CYS A 36 -0.84 1.69 -0.73
N ALA A 37 -0.24 2.68 -1.38
CA ALA A 37 -0.46 2.99 -2.79
C ALA A 37 0.05 1.87 -3.70
N ALA A 38 1.29 1.41 -3.47
CA ALA A 38 1.88 0.32 -4.25
C ALA A 38 1.06 -0.98 -4.10
N LEU A 39 0.68 -1.34 -2.88
CA LEU A 39 -0.11 -2.55 -2.59
C LEU A 39 -1.53 -2.46 -3.17
N SER A 40 -2.22 -1.33 -3.01
CA SER A 40 -3.56 -1.17 -3.59
C SER A 40 -3.53 -1.24 -5.11
N LEU A 41 -2.56 -0.59 -5.74
CA LEU A 41 -2.38 -0.62 -7.19
C LEU A 41 -2.06 -2.05 -7.67
N PHE A 42 -1.13 -2.73 -7.00
CA PHE A 42 -0.79 -4.11 -7.30
C PHE A 42 -2.02 -5.02 -7.22
N LEU A 43 -2.83 -4.90 -6.15
CA LEU A 43 -4.04 -5.69 -5.95
C LEU A 43 -5.14 -5.36 -6.97
N LEU A 44 -5.23 -4.11 -7.45
CA LEU A 44 -6.15 -3.72 -8.52
C LEU A 44 -5.72 -4.28 -9.87
N GLN A 45 -4.42 -4.22 -10.17
CA GLN A 45 -3.85 -4.69 -11.43
C GLN A 45 -3.84 -6.22 -11.53
N ASN A 46 -3.55 -6.92 -10.43
CA ASN A 46 -3.45 -8.38 -10.39
C ASN A 46 -4.72 -9.05 -9.85
N GLY A 47 -5.74 -8.27 -9.48
CA GLY A 47 -6.98 -8.76 -8.86
C GLY A 47 -7.93 -9.49 -9.81
N SER A 48 -7.64 -9.49 -11.12
CA SER A 48 -8.37 -10.21 -12.16
C SER A 48 -7.88 -11.65 -12.30
N SER A 49 -7.88 -12.40 -11.20
CA SER A 49 -7.68 -13.85 -11.24
C SER A 49 -8.98 -14.57 -11.62
N ASP A 50 -8.86 -15.73 -12.28
CA ASP A 50 -9.96 -16.53 -12.83
C ASP A 50 -10.97 -17.08 -11.79
N THR A 51 -10.66 -16.97 -10.50
CA THR A 51 -11.53 -17.47 -9.43
C THR A 51 -12.30 -16.31 -8.76
N PRO A 52 -13.65 -16.34 -8.78
CA PRO A 52 -14.48 -15.22 -8.31
C PRO A 52 -14.30 -14.88 -6.83
N ASP A 53 -13.84 -15.83 -6.00
CA ASP A 53 -13.55 -15.59 -4.57
C ASP A 53 -12.25 -14.80 -4.37
N ALA A 54 -11.22 -15.11 -5.14
CA ALA A 54 -9.95 -14.40 -5.08
C ALA A 54 -10.14 -12.95 -5.57
N SER A 55 -10.87 -12.74 -6.67
CA SER A 55 -11.14 -11.38 -7.20
C SER A 55 -11.97 -10.52 -6.24
N ARG A 56 -12.79 -11.12 -5.36
CA ARG A 56 -13.50 -10.40 -4.29
C ARG A 56 -12.57 -10.00 -3.14
N SER A 57 -11.68 -10.90 -2.73
CA SER A 57 -10.70 -10.65 -1.68
C SER A 57 -9.73 -9.53 -2.07
N TYR A 58 -9.19 -9.57 -3.29
CA TYR A 58 -8.25 -8.56 -3.80
C TYR A 58 -8.88 -7.18 -3.91
N ARG A 59 -10.11 -7.08 -4.46
CA ARG A 59 -10.85 -5.81 -4.53
C ARG A 59 -11.14 -5.24 -3.15
N ARG A 60 -11.46 -6.08 -2.16
CA ARG A 60 -11.68 -5.63 -0.79
C ARG A 60 -10.39 -5.12 -0.16
N ALA A 61 -9.28 -5.84 -0.31
CA ALA A 61 -7.98 -5.43 0.20
C ALA A 61 -7.50 -4.12 -0.45
N ALA A 62 -7.58 -3.99 -1.78
CA ALA A 62 -7.25 -2.76 -2.49
C ALA A 62 -8.07 -1.56 -2.00
N ARG A 63 -9.38 -1.76 -1.77
CA ARG A 63 -10.25 -0.71 -1.24
C ARG A 63 -9.84 -0.28 0.17
N VAL A 64 -9.44 -1.20 1.04
CA VAL A 64 -8.98 -0.88 2.40
C VAL A 64 -7.68 -0.08 2.35
N TYR A 65 -6.71 -0.48 1.53
CA TYR A 65 -5.44 0.25 1.35
C TYR A 65 -5.63 1.65 0.73
N LEU A 66 -6.60 1.81 -0.18
CA LEU A 66 -6.96 3.13 -0.70
C LEU A 66 -7.65 3.99 0.36
N ASP A 67 -8.54 3.41 1.15
CA ASP A 67 -9.23 4.13 2.21
C ASP A 67 -8.25 4.60 3.30
N THR A 68 -7.21 3.81 3.61
CA THR A 68 -6.15 4.22 4.55
C THR A 68 -5.29 5.37 4.02
N LEU A 69 -5.02 5.43 2.71
CA LEU A 69 -4.33 6.55 2.06
C LEU A 69 -5.06 7.89 2.27
N PHE A 70 -6.38 7.90 2.03
CA PHE A 70 -7.20 9.11 2.15
C PHE A 70 -7.50 9.48 3.60
N LYS A 71 -7.55 8.52 4.53
CA LYS A 71 -7.80 8.78 5.96
C LYS A 71 -6.61 9.37 6.70
N HIS A 72 -5.38 9.14 6.25
CA HIS A 72 -4.17 9.73 6.83
C HIS A 72 -3.85 11.14 6.30
N ALA A 73 -4.75 11.76 5.51
CA ALA A 73 -4.50 13.08 4.90
C ALA A 73 -4.85 14.27 5.81
N VAL A 74 -4.76 14.12 7.13
CA VAL A 74 -5.11 15.17 8.11
C VAL A 74 -3.93 15.48 8.99
#